data_AF-A0A8X6PVM6-F1
#
_entry.id   AF-A0A8X6PVM6-F1
#
_cell.length_a   1.000
_cell.length_b   1.000
_cell.length_c   1.000
_cell.angle_alpha   90.00
_cell.angle_beta   90.00
_cell.angle_gamma   90.00
#
_symmetry.space_group_name_H-M   'P 1'
#
loop_
_entity.id
_entity.type
_entity.pdbx_description
1 polymer ?
#
loop_
_entity_poly.entity_id
_entity_poly.type
_entity_poly.pdbx_seq_one_letter_code
_entity_poly.pdbx_strand_id
1 'polypeptide(L)'
;MIKSSSERKNELTKKPTELLDRLKVVKVTSEGSSEQPVSTRPLPQERAAVGVPLYGYEEPKHIPEGKCSLRQALEFITQHQNDPQTHSVKSIAESHSMKETDVGNIMKHFRVFELYISRDGKNHVAKSTLDNIGVSKVVAPMFKSKFAHLEPDRISNDSKEKK
;
A
#
# COMPACT_ATOMS: atom_id res chain seq x y z
N MET A 1 40.76 -52.93 -15.82
CA MET A 1 40.44 -53.15 -14.39
C MET A 1 39.44 -52.09 -13.96
N ILE A 2 38.31 -52.48 -13.38
CA ILE A 2 37.28 -51.57 -12.85
C ILE A 2 37.54 -51.40 -11.35
N LYS A 3 37.74 -50.16 -10.89
CA LYS A 3 38.03 -49.87 -9.46
C LYS A 3 36.83 -50.18 -8.57
N SER A 4 37.08 -50.64 -7.34
CA SER A 4 36.02 -51.00 -6.39
C SER A 4 35.28 -49.76 -5.86
N SER A 5 34.06 -49.95 -5.36
CA SER A 5 33.19 -48.84 -4.90
C SER A 5 33.79 -48.04 -3.74
N SER A 6 34.54 -48.70 -2.85
CA SER A 6 35.24 -48.06 -1.72
C SER A 6 36.46 -47.25 -2.17
N GLU A 7 37.23 -47.75 -3.15
CA GLU A 7 38.38 -47.04 -3.74
C GLU A 7 37.97 -45.72 -4.39
N ARG A 8 36.85 -45.70 -5.13
CA ARG A 8 36.34 -44.47 -5.76
C ARG A 8 35.94 -43.39 -4.74
N LYS A 9 35.35 -43.79 -3.61
CA LYS A 9 35.00 -42.86 -2.52
C LYS A 9 36.24 -42.23 -1.90
N ASN A 10 37.31 -43.01 -1.73
CA ASN A 10 38.59 -42.51 -1.21
C ASN A 10 39.34 -41.63 -2.21
N GLU A 11 39.14 -41.81 -3.52
CA GLU A 11 39.70 -40.93 -4.55
C GLU A 11 38.96 -39.58 -4.62
N LEU A 12 37.66 -39.55 -4.31
CA LEU A 12 36.87 -38.31 -4.27
C LEU A 12 37.21 -37.41 -3.06
N THR A 13 37.67 -37.98 -1.95
CA THR A 13 38.05 -37.20 -0.75
C THR A 13 39.46 -36.63 -0.81
N LYS A 14 40.31 -37.16 -1.71
CA LYS A 14 41.68 -36.70 -1.90
C LYS A 14 41.73 -35.56 -2.92
N LYS A 15 42.51 -34.53 -2.60
CA LYS A 15 42.73 -33.39 -3.51
C LYS A 15 43.50 -33.87 -4.76
N PRO A 16 42.94 -33.73 -5.98
CA PRO A 16 43.61 -34.20 -7.20
C PRO A 16 44.67 -33.19 -7.64
N THR A 17 45.94 -33.44 -7.29
CA THR A 17 47.07 -32.55 -7.60
C THR A 17 47.30 -32.39 -9.11
N GLU A 18 47.16 -33.47 -9.88
CA GLU A 18 47.34 -33.46 -11.33
C GLU A 18 46.33 -32.54 -12.04
N LEU A 19 45.06 -32.58 -11.64
CA LEU A 19 44.02 -31.70 -12.19
C LEU A 19 44.26 -30.24 -11.82
N LEU A 20 44.78 -29.98 -10.62
CA LEU A 20 45.11 -28.63 -10.18
C LEU A 20 46.29 -28.05 -10.94
N ASP A 21 47.28 -28.87 -11.30
CA ASP A 21 48.39 -28.42 -12.13
C ASP A 21 47.93 -28.09 -13.56
N ARG A 22 46.97 -28.85 -14.11
CA ARG A 22 46.32 -28.50 -15.40
C ARG A 22 45.53 -27.20 -15.32
N LEU A 23 44.85 -26.94 -14.20
CA LEU A 23 44.10 -25.69 -14.00
C LEU A 23 45.00 -24.45 -13.89
N LYS A 24 46.25 -24.59 -13.43
CA LYS A 24 47.23 -23.49 -13.43
C LYS A 24 47.64 -23.05 -14.83
N VAL A 25 47.61 -23.97 -15.80
CA VAL A 25 47.98 -23.70 -17.21
C VAL A 25 46.87 -22.92 -17.93
N VAL A 26 45.60 -23.17 -17.57
CA VAL A 26 44.45 -22.49 -18.20
C VAL A 26 44.22 -21.13 -17.54
N LYS A 27 45.02 -20.14 -17.95
CA LYS A 27 44.79 -18.73 -17.62
C LYS A 27 44.04 -18.08 -18.78
N VAL A 28 42.76 -17.79 -18.60
CA VAL A 28 41.99 -16.97 -19.55
C VAL A 28 42.33 -15.51 -19.28
N THR A 29 43.17 -14.91 -20.13
CA THR A 29 43.37 -13.46 -20.18
C THR A 29 42.42 -12.90 -21.22
N SER A 30 41.38 -12.19 -20.78
CA SER A 30 40.57 -11.40 -21.70
C SER A 30 41.39 -10.19 -22.14
N GLU A 31 41.97 -10.26 -23.34
CA GLU A 31 42.56 -9.10 -23.99
C GLU A 31 41.46 -8.35 -24.73
N GLY A 32 41.07 -7.22 -24.16
CA GLY A 32 40.04 -6.35 -24.70
C GLY A 32 39.73 -5.25 -23.70
N SER A 33 39.68 -4.00 -24.17
CA SER A 33 39.06 -2.94 -23.40
C SER A 33 37.64 -3.38 -23.12
N SER A 34 37.26 -3.53 -21.85
CA SER A 34 35.84 -3.66 -21.55
C SER A 34 35.20 -2.36 -22.02
N GLU A 35 34.47 -2.42 -23.12
CA GLU A 35 33.56 -1.35 -23.50
C GLU A 35 32.52 -1.31 -22.39
N GLN A 36 32.84 -0.59 -21.31
CA GLN A 36 31.85 -0.26 -20.32
C GLN A 36 30.77 0.49 -21.09
N PRO A 37 29.53 -0.01 -21.13
CA PRO A 37 28.46 0.73 -21.77
C PRO A 37 28.40 2.08 -21.05
N VAL A 38 28.83 3.13 -21.74
CA VAL A 38 28.79 4.50 -21.26
C VAL A 38 27.34 4.91 -21.27
N SER A 39 26.63 4.54 -20.20
CA SER A 39 25.32 5.10 -19.92
C SER A 39 25.54 6.56 -19.55
N THR A 40 25.13 7.46 -20.44
CA THR A 40 25.08 8.91 -20.17
C THR A 40 24.09 9.25 -19.05
N ARG A 41 23.19 8.33 -18.72
CA ARG A 41 22.23 8.49 -17.63
C ARG A 41 22.90 8.15 -16.28
N PRO A 42 22.90 9.06 -15.30
CA PRO A 42 23.39 8.77 -13.97
C PRO A 42 22.57 7.64 -13.35
N LEU A 43 23.22 6.82 -12.52
CA LEU A 43 22.50 5.80 -11.75
C LEU A 43 21.44 6.49 -10.87
N PRO A 44 20.29 5.84 -10.62
CA PRO A 44 19.34 6.31 -9.63
C PRO A 44 20.03 6.57 -8.29
N GLN A 45 20.08 7.84 -7.87
CA GLN A 45 20.69 8.23 -6.60
C GLN A 45 19.76 7.94 -5.42
N GLU A 46 18.45 8.01 -5.67
CA GLU A 46 17.43 7.69 -4.69
C GLU A 46 17.23 6.17 -4.61
N ARG A 47 17.54 5.59 -3.45
CA ARG A 47 17.35 4.17 -3.13
C ARG A 47 16.22 3.93 -2.11
N ALA A 48 15.42 4.96 -1.84
CA ALA A 48 14.32 4.85 -0.90
C ALA A 48 13.26 3.87 -1.43
N ALA A 49 12.69 3.07 -0.54
CA ALA A 49 11.53 2.27 -0.88
C ALA A 49 10.35 3.21 -1.18
N VAL A 50 9.70 3.00 -2.32
CA VAL A 50 8.47 3.73 -2.66
C VAL A 50 7.43 3.41 -1.57
N GLY A 51 6.86 4.45 -0.96
CA GLY A 51 5.86 4.29 0.08
C GLY A 51 4.64 3.53 -0.42
N VAL A 52 3.98 2.76 0.45
CA VAL A 52 2.76 2.04 0.08
C VAL A 52 1.67 3.06 -0.28
N PRO A 53 1.13 3.02 -1.51
CA PRO A 53 0.10 3.96 -1.92
C PRO A 53 -1.17 3.77 -1.10
N LEU A 54 -1.84 4.89 -0.77
CA LEU A 54 -3.03 4.90 0.08
C LEU A 54 -4.16 4.01 -0.46
N TYR A 55 -4.31 3.99 -1.79
CA TYR A 55 -5.37 3.25 -2.48
C TYR A 55 -4.87 1.95 -3.10
N GLY A 56 -3.67 1.48 -2.74
CA GLY A 56 -3.06 0.27 -3.31
C GLY A 56 -2.54 0.44 -4.75
N TYR A 57 -2.65 1.63 -5.34
CA TYR A 57 -2.06 1.97 -6.63
C TYR A 57 -1.46 3.39 -6.61
N GLU A 58 -0.41 3.61 -7.38
CA GLU A 58 0.20 4.94 -7.52
C GLU A 58 -0.68 5.83 -8.42
N GLU A 59 -1.13 6.97 -7.89
CA GLU A 59 -1.92 7.90 -8.68
C GLU A 59 -1.06 8.61 -9.73
N PRO A 60 -1.61 8.88 -10.93
CA PRO A 60 -0.89 9.64 -11.94
C PRO A 60 -0.64 11.08 -11.47
N LYS A 61 0.56 11.60 -11.76
CA LYS A 61 0.95 12.99 -11.42
C LYS A 61 0.10 14.04 -12.15
N HIS A 62 -0.38 13.70 -13.35
CA HIS A 62 -1.25 14.55 -14.15
C HIS A 62 -2.52 13.77 -14.49
N ILE A 63 -3.68 14.34 -14.15
CA ILE A 63 -4.98 13.76 -14.47
C ILE A 63 -5.51 14.51 -15.70
N PRO A 64 -5.77 13.81 -16.83
CA PRO A 64 -6.29 14.45 -18.03
C PRO A 64 -7.73 14.94 -17.82
N GLU A 65 -8.11 15.99 -18.55
CA GLU A 65 -9.45 16.57 -18.49
C GLU A 65 -10.52 15.54 -18.85
N GLY A 66 -11.67 15.61 -18.18
CA GLY A 66 -12.75 14.64 -18.34
C GLY A 66 -12.48 13.25 -17.78
N LYS A 67 -11.36 13.05 -17.08
CA LYS A 67 -11.05 11.87 -16.27
C LYS A 67 -10.89 12.26 -14.80
N CYS A 68 -11.03 11.29 -13.91
CA CYS A 68 -10.81 11.47 -12.49
C CYS A 68 -9.95 10.33 -11.92
N SER A 69 -9.16 10.61 -10.89
CA SER A 69 -8.50 9.56 -10.10
C SER A 69 -9.48 8.94 -9.08
N LEU A 70 -9.12 7.80 -8.48
CA LEU A 70 -9.97 7.21 -7.42
C LEU A 70 -10.09 8.14 -6.23
N ARG A 71 -9.02 8.86 -5.86
CA ARG A 71 -9.08 9.88 -4.80
C ARG A 71 -10.15 10.93 -5.08
N GLN A 72 -10.18 11.47 -6.30
CA GLN A 72 -11.18 12.45 -6.72
C GLN A 72 -12.59 11.85 -6.75
N ALA A 73 -12.75 10.63 -7.28
CA ALA A 73 -14.04 9.96 -7.30
C ALA A 73 -14.61 9.75 -5.89
N LEU A 74 -13.77 9.35 -4.93
CA LEU A 74 -14.16 9.24 -3.52
C LEU A 74 -14.55 10.59 -2.92
N GLU A 75 -13.82 11.65 -3.27
CA GLU A 75 -14.12 13.02 -2.86
C GLU A 75 -15.48 13.51 -3.39
N PHE A 76 -15.81 13.19 -4.65
CA PHE A 76 -17.13 13.51 -5.23
C PHE A 76 -18.27 12.86 -4.45
N ILE A 77 -18.09 11.58 -4.11
CA ILE A 77 -19.10 10.81 -3.37
C ILE A 77 -19.28 11.40 -1.97
N THR A 78 -18.19 11.69 -1.25
CA THR A 78 -18.28 12.24 0.11
C THR A 78 -18.87 13.65 0.13
N GLN A 79 -18.47 14.51 -0.80
CA GLN A 79 -18.98 15.89 -0.89
C GLN A 79 -20.47 15.92 -1.22
N HIS A 80 -20.92 15.12 -2.19
CA HIS A 80 -22.34 15.04 -2.54
C HIS A 80 -23.18 14.35 -1.47
N GLN A 81 -22.62 13.40 -0.71
CA GLN A 81 -23.32 12.83 0.45
C GLN A 81 -23.51 13.86 1.57
N ASN A 82 -22.52 14.73 1.81
CA ASN A 82 -22.61 15.77 2.82
C ASN A 82 -23.58 16.89 2.40
N ASP A 83 -23.37 17.46 1.20
CA ASP A 83 -24.13 18.61 0.71
C ASP A 83 -24.54 18.41 -0.77
N PRO A 84 -25.63 17.65 -1.03
CA PRO A 84 -26.08 17.35 -2.40
C PRO A 84 -26.48 18.59 -3.21
N GLN A 85 -26.88 19.68 -2.54
CA GLN A 85 -27.30 20.92 -3.19
C GLN A 85 -26.12 21.66 -3.82
N THR A 86 -25.01 21.76 -3.08
CA THR A 86 -23.80 22.45 -3.53
C THR A 86 -23.01 21.58 -4.50
N HIS A 87 -22.88 20.29 -4.19
CA HIS A 87 -22.07 19.34 -4.95
C HIS A 87 -22.92 18.43 -5.83
N SER A 88 -23.86 19.02 -6.58
CA SER A 88 -24.70 18.27 -7.52
C SER A 88 -23.87 17.63 -8.65
N VAL A 89 -24.43 16.60 -9.29
CA VAL A 89 -23.80 15.90 -10.44
C VAL A 89 -23.33 16.89 -11.52
N LYS A 90 -24.12 17.94 -11.77
CA LYS A 90 -23.79 18.99 -12.76
C LYS A 90 -22.61 19.84 -12.34
N SER A 91 -22.61 20.31 -11.10
CA SER A 91 -21.53 21.11 -10.51
C SER A 91 -20.18 20.37 -10.57
N ILE A 92 -20.19 19.07 -10.25
CA ILE A 92 -18.98 18.24 -10.30
C ILE A 92 -18.54 17.98 -11.74
N ALA A 93 -19.48 17.69 -12.64
CA ALA A 93 -19.18 17.49 -14.06
C ALA A 93 -18.55 18.74 -14.69
N GLU A 94 -19.09 19.92 -14.42
CA GLU A 94 -18.57 21.20 -14.92
C GLU A 94 -17.17 21.50 -14.36
N SER A 95 -16.96 21.35 -13.05
CA SER A 95 -15.68 21.65 -12.41
C SER A 95 -14.52 20.77 -12.89
N HIS A 96 -14.79 19.52 -13.29
CA HIS A 96 -13.77 18.57 -13.75
C HIS A 96 -13.83 18.30 -15.27
N SER A 97 -14.64 19.07 -16.01
CA SER A 97 -14.86 18.88 -17.46
C SER A 97 -15.27 17.44 -17.83
N MET A 98 -16.03 16.79 -16.95
CA MET A 98 -16.52 15.42 -17.11
C MET A 98 -17.93 15.40 -17.70
N LYS A 99 -18.34 14.25 -18.25
CA LYS A 99 -19.73 14.05 -18.69
C LYS A 99 -20.63 13.84 -17.47
N GLU A 100 -21.77 14.50 -17.43
CA GLU A 100 -22.78 14.31 -16.36
C GLU A 100 -23.19 12.84 -16.21
N THR A 101 -23.24 12.09 -17.32
CA THR A 101 -23.55 10.66 -17.30
C THR A 101 -22.54 9.85 -16.50
N ASP A 102 -21.26 10.18 -16.63
CA ASP A 102 -20.18 9.43 -16.00
C ASP A 102 -20.14 9.72 -14.49
N VAL A 103 -20.30 11.00 -14.12
CA VAL A 103 -20.41 11.42 -12.72
C VAL A 103 -21.68 10.83 -12.07
N GLY A 104 -22.80 10.85 -12.79
CA GLY A 104 -24.04 10.24 -12.32
C GLY A 104 -23.91 8.72 -12.10
N ASN A 105 -23.21 8.02 -12.99
CA ASN A 105 -22.91 6.60 -12.81
C ASN A 105 -22.01 6.35 -11.60
N ILE A 106 -20.99 7.19 -11.38
CA ILE A 106 -20.14 7.12 -10.19
C ILE A 106 -20.99 7.23 -8.92
N MET A 107 -21.84 8.26 -8.83
CA MET A 107 -22.69 8.47 -7.65
C MET A 107 -23.77 7.41 -7.45
N LYS A 108 -24.28 6.84 -8.54
CA LYS A 108 -25.32 5.81 -8.49
C LYS A 108 -24.77 4.47 -8.02
N HIS A 109 -23.60 4.08 -8.53
CA HIS A 109 -23.04 2.74 -8.32
C HIS A 109 -22.04 2.66 -7.17
N PHE A 110 -21.43 3.78 -6.79
CA PHE A 110 -20.46 3.83 -5.71
C PHE A 110 -21.02 4.62 -4.54
N ARG A 111 -21.03 3.99 -3.36
CA ARG A 111 -21.38 4.61 -2.09
C ARG A 111 -20.27 4.33 -1.09
N VAL A 112 -19.92 5.34 -0.31
CA VAL A 112 -19.04 5.12 0.84
C VAL A 112 -19.81 4.34 1.90
N PHE A 113 -19.19 3.31 2.47
CA PHE A 113 -19.79 2.55 3.56
C PHE A 113 -19.95 3.43 4.80
N GLU A 114 -21.16 3.55 5.32
CA GLU A 114 -21.42 4.19 6.61
C GLU A 114 -20.99 3.24 7.74
N LEU A 115 -19.92 3.60 8.43
CA LEU A 115 -19.38 2.78 9.52
C LEU A 115 -20.03 3.20 10.83
N TYR A 116 -21.08 2.48 11.23
CA TYR A 116 -21.75 2.72 12.51
C TYR A 116 -20.98 2.05 13.64
N ILE A 117 -20.30 2.86 14.46
CA ILE A 117 -19.62 2.38 15.67
C ILE A 117 -20.57 2.57 16.85
N SER A 118 -21.22 1.49 17.28
CA SER A 118 -22.03 1.50 18.50
C SER A 118 -21.17 1.86 19.71
N ARG A 119 -21.59 2.88 20.48
CA ARG A 119 -20.92 3.30 21.73
C ARG A 119 -21.27 2.41 22.93
N ASP A 120 -22.21 1.49 22.77
CA ASP A 120 -22.56 0.53 23.81
C ASP A 120 -21.29 -0.26 24.13
N GLY A 121 -20.74 -0.06 25.32
CA GLY A 121 -19.45 -0.61 25.80
C GLY A 121 -19.37 -2.13 25.87
N LYS A 122 -20.31 -2.84 25.22
CA LYS A 122 -20.36 -4.29 25.07
C LYS A 122 -19.69 -4.77 23.78
N ASN A 123 -19.58 -3.91 22.75
CA ASN A 123 -18.97 -4.24 21.45
C ASN A 123 -17.87 -3.24 21.08
N HIS A 124 -16.69 -3.40 21.67
CA HIS A 124 -15.52 -2.65 21.21
C HIS A 124 -15.08 -3.19 19.85
N VAL A 125 -15.31 -2.43 18.78
CA VAL A 125 -14.63 -2.67 17.50
C VAL A 125 -13.15 -2.50 17.75
N ALA A 126 -12.40 -3.61 17.79
CA ALA A 126 -10.99 -3.60 18.14
C ALA A 126 -10.24 -2.69 17.15
N LYS A 127 -9.29 -1.88 17.63
CA LYS A 127 -8.46 -1.01 16.77
C LYS A 127 -7.83 -1.80 15.61
N SER A 128 -7.44 -3.04 15.88
CA SER A 128 -6.93 -3.98 14.86
C SER A 128 -7.92 -4.24 13.72
N THR A 129 -9.22 -4.34 13.98
CA THR A 129 -10.23 -4.49 12.91
C THR A 129 -10.35 -3.21 12.07
N LEU A 130 -10.23 -2.03 12.68
CA LEU A 130 -10.21 -0.75 11.95
C LEU A 130 -8.92 -0.55 11.15
N ASP A 131 -7.78 -1.03 11.67
CA ASP A 131 -6.49 -1.02 10.99
C ASP A 131 -6.51 -1.97 9.78
N ASN A 132 -7.09 -3.16 9.93
CA ASN A 132 -7.23 -4.15 8.86
C ASN A 132 -8.16 -3.67 7.72
N ILE A 133 -9.18 -2.86 8.04
CA ILE A 133 -10.07 -2.25 7.05
C ILE A 133 -9.46 -0.94 6.51
N GLY A 134 -8.30 -0.49 7.03
CA GLY A 134 -7.60 0.70 6.56
C GLY A 134 -8.27 2.03 6.90
N VAL A 135 -9.32 2.02 7.72
CA VAL A 135 -10.13 3.20 8.09
C VAL A 135 -9.64 3.89 9.37
N SER A 136 -8.75 3.26 10.15
CA SER A 136 -8.26 3.82 11.41
C SER A 136 -7.68 5.24 11.28
N LYS A 137 -6.95 5.51 10.19
CA LYS A 137 -6.34 6.82 9.90
C LYS A 137 -7.37 7.91 9.54
N VAL A 138 -8.53 7.52 9.01
CA VAL A 138 -9.62 8.44 8.62
C VAL A 138 -10.56 8.71 9.80
N VAL A 139 -10.85 7.68 10.58
CA VAL A 139 -11.80 7.75 11.70
C VAL A 139 -11.20 8.45 12.92
N ALA A 140 -9.92 8.22 13.24
CA ALA A 140 -9.26 8.84 14.39
C ALA A 140 -9.32 10.39 14.46
N PRO A 141 -9.08 11.14 13.37
CA PRO A 141 -9.22 12.61 13.38
C PRO A 141 -10.68 13.08 13.43
N MET A 142 -11.63 12.32 12.86
CA MET A 142 -13.06 12.65 12.92
C MET A 142 -13.63 12.55 14.33
N PHE A 143 -13.21 11.55 15.12
CA PHE A 143 -13.67 11.41 16.51
C PHE A 143 -13.21 12.55 17.41
N LYS A 144 -11.97 13.03 17.22
CA LYS A 144 -11.44 14.15 18.02
C LYS A 144 -12.13 15.47 17.71
N SER A 145 -12.54 15.71 16.47
CA SER A 145 -13.15 16.99 16.07
C SER A 145 -14.66 17.03 16.29
N LYS A 146 -15.39 15.98 15.89
CA LYS A 146 -16.86 15.95 15.98
C LYS A 146 -17.40 15.61 17.36
N PHE A 147 -16.59 15.10 18.30
CA PHE A 147 -17.07 14.71 19.64
C PHE A 147 -16.30 15.35 20.81
N ALA A 148 -15.40 16.31 20.56
CA ALA A 148 -14.68 17.02 21.62
C ALA A 148 -15.61 17.74 22.63
N HIS A 149 -16.83 18.09 22.21
CA HIS A 149 -17.81 18.75 23.06
C HIS A 149 -18.68 17.80 23.90
N LEU A 150 -18.56 16.49 23.68
CA LEU A 150 -19.24 15.45 24.45
C LEU A 150 -18.23 14.80 25.40
N GLU A 151 -17.75 15.58 26.37
CA GLU A 151 -17.07 15.00 27.54
C GLU A 151 -18.06 14.01 28.20
N PRO A 152 -17.62 12.79 28.56
CA PRO A 152 -18.52 11.83 29.17
C PRO A 152 -18.87 12.31 30.57
N ASP A 153 -20.17 12.52 30.81
CA ASP A 153 -20.70 12.69 32.16
C ASP A 153 -20.13 11.59 33.05
N ARG A 154 -19.36 12.00 34.07
CA ARG A 154 -18.82 11.08 35.08
C ARG A 154 -20.02 10.41 35.73
N ILE A 155 -20.26 9.15 35.37
CA ILE A 155 -21.25 8.31 36.06
C ILE A 155 -20.76 8.20 37.51
N SER A 156 -21.49 8.88 38.41
CA SER A 156 -21.31 8.79 39.85
C SER A 156 -21.65 7.37 40.28
N ASN A 157 -20.63 6.57 40.57
CA ASN A 157 -20.79 5.29 41.25
C ASN A 157 -21.13 5.55 42.73
N ASP A 158 -22.40 5.81 43.01
CA ASP A 158 -22.91 5.79 44.38
C ASP A 158 -24.09 4.82 44.46
N SER A 159 -23.77 3.57 44.76
CA SER A 159 -24.69 2.60 45.37
C SER A 159 -23.85 1.47 45.95
N LYS A 160 -23.26 1.74 47.12
CA LYS A 160 -22.79 0.67 48.01
C LYS A 160 -23.99 -0.16 48.46
N GLU A 161 -23.79 -1.46 48.33
CA GLU A 161 -24.55 -2.58 48.86
C GLU A 161 -25.28 -2.28 50.18
N LYS A 162 -26.60 -2.50 50.16
CA LYS A 162 -27.38 -2.89 51.33
C LYS A 162 -28.25 -4.08 50.96
N LYS A 163 -27.76 -5.29 51.22
CA LYS A 163 -28.36 -6.30 52.12
C LYS A 163 -27.64 -7.63 51.99
#